data_AF-A0A9P8XST8-F1
#
_entry.id   AF-A0A9P8XST8-F1
#
_cell.length_a   1.000
_cell.length_b   1.000
_cell.length_c   1.000
_cell.angle_alpha   90.00
_cell.angle_beta   90.00
_cell.angle_gamma   90.00
#
_symmetry.space_group_name_H-M   'P 1'
#
loop_
_entity.id
_entity.type
_entity.pdbx_description
1 polymer ?
#
loop_
_entity_poly.entity_id
_entity_poly.type
_entity_poly.pdbx_seq_one_letter_code
_entity_poly.pdbx_strand_id
1 'polypeptide(L)'
;TLSNSILSRRSATSTTSSRASSPIKRERGMRYADDLPLLRRSLKDPRLPARLGPLLKDVRAVSTKKHIMLLALKEEIEALYSPFEAISDDMFFGGEDDEDESEDGHNQSKVVKVNDDHVKRHRDRLWQLGRICDGTEECSDPSRQTFEVEWNDVVHSPMLRLACRQQSSLRCRNLTSVQVDGRYGDAARTVRRGGGGAATATLCDCRIDFGIFLAPPEKSDLQYRIFDLMSRDVDQVRQLNHLNAFEPDWPLAVSVETKRLAPGVEKASGQLASYGRAQLRLMQQFPDPQLKVVSAQWELSFIVREGPNAVAYGPFGLGNTASLSGCYQVFKSPCILFRWAERECYDWWLRHISVT
;
A
#
# COMPACT_ATOMS: atom_id res chain seq x y z
N THR A 1 47.74 -31.22 49.75
CA THR A 1 46.62 -30.83 48.87
C THR A 1 46.25 -29.40 49.17
N LEU A 2 46.78 -28.47 48.38
CA LEU A 2 46.35 -27.07 48.18
C LEU A 2 47.42 -26.41 47.30
N SER A 3 47.08 -26.04 46.07
CA SER A 3 47.74 -24.94 45.37
C SER A 3 46.89 -24.44 44.19
N ASN A 4 46.96 -23.13 44.01
CA ASN A 4 46.16 -22.28 43.13
C ASN A 4 46.32 -22.57 41.64
N SER A 5 45.24 -22.38 40.87
CA SER A 5 45.35 -21.90 39.49
C SER A 5 44.20 -20.96 39.14
N ILE A 6 44.57 -19.72 38.89
CA ILE A 6 43.78 -18.62 38.37
C ILE A 6 43.30 -18.98 36.95
N LEU A 7 42.00 -18.91 36.69
CA LEU A 7 41.44 -18.88 35.34
C LEU A 7 40.60 -17.62 35.15
N SER A 8 41.24 -16.64 34.51
CA SER A 8 40.65 -15.46 33.89
C SER A 8 39.61 -15.89 32.85
N ARG A 9 38.32 -15.84 33.20
CA ARG A 9 37.23 -15.88 32.22
C ARG A 9 37.12 -14.51 31.55
N ARG A 10 37.75 -14.39 30.38
CA ARG A 10 37.44 -13.33 29.42
C ARG A 10 36.02 -13.54 28.91
N SER A 11 35.11 -12.65 29.30
CA SER A 11 33.81 -12.51 28.67
C SER A 11 34.01 -12.08 27.22
N ALA A 12 33.76 -12.97 26.28
CA ALA A 12 33.66 -12.65 24.87
C ALA A 12 32.35 -11.88 24.66
N THR A 13 32.43 -10.56 24.66
CA THR A 13 31.39 -9.68 24.12
C THR A 13 31.22 -10.00 22.65
N SER A 14 30.20 -10.78 22.31
CA SER A 14 29.75 -10.99 20.95
C SER A 14 29.22 -9.66 20.40
N THR A 15 30.06 -8.93 19.67
CA THR A 15 29.63 -7.80 18.84
C THR A 15 28.81 -8.34 17.68
N THR A 16 27.51 -8.50 17.87
CA THR A 16 26.56 -8.59 16.76
C THR A 16 26.61 -7.26 16.03
N SER A 17 27.39 -7.19 14.96
CA SER A 17 27.44 -6.05 14.05
C SER A 17 26.04 -5.87 13.45
N SER A 18 25.30 -4.87 13.92
CA SER A 18 24.05 -4.45 13.29
C SER A 18 24.38 -3.94 11.88
N ARG A 19 24.15 -4.78 10.86
CA ARG A 19 24.27 -4.42 9.43
C ARG A 19 23.17 -3.43 8.97
N ALA A 20 22.57 -2.67 9.87
CA ALA A 20 21.54 -1.70 9.54
C ALA A 20 22.19 -0.44 8.97
N SER A 21 22.10 -0.26 7.65
CA SER A 21 22.44 1.00 7.00
C SER A 21 21.51 2.12 7.50
N SER A 22 22.03 3.33 7.72
CA SER A 22 21.17 4.47 8.05
C SER A 22 20.24 4.84 6.88
N PRO A 23 19.03 5.36 7.13
CA PRO A 23 18.06 5.71 6.09
C PRO A 23 18.63 6.69 5.05
N ILE A 24 19.41 7.68 5.51
CA ILE A 24 20.08 8.66 4.66
C ILE A 24 21.08 7.98 3.71
N LYS A 25 21.84 6.99 4.19
CA LYS A 25 22.77 6.23 3.35
C LYS A 25 22.01 5.40 2.31
N ARG A 26 20.87 4.80 2.68
CA ARG A 26 20.02 4.03 1.77
C ARG A 26 19.41 4.91 0.67
N GLU A 27 18.82 6.04 1.05
CA GLU A 27 18.27 7.03 0.11
C GLU A 27 19.36 7.56 -0.83
N ARG A 28 20.54 7.91 -0.30
CA ARG A 28 21.70 8.32 -1.12
C ARG A 28 22.11 7.20 -2.07
N GLY A 29 22.16 5.96 -1.61
CA GLY A 29 22.48 4.80 -2.43
C GLY A 29 21.52 4.63 -3.61
N MET A 30 20.21 4.81 -3.39
CA MET A 30 19.23 4.73 -4.47
C MET A 30 19.32 5.89 -5.45
N ARG A 31 19.61 7.12 -4.99
CA ARG A 31 19.76 8.30 -5.88
C ARG A 31 20.91 8.15 -6.88
N TYR A 32 21.97 7.46 -6.48
CA TYR A 32 23.17 7.25 -7.28
C TYR A 32 23.32 5.78 -7.74
N ALA A 33 22.22 5.02 -7.76
CA ALA A 33 22.26 3.65 -8.24
C ALA A 33 22.52 3.63 -9.76
N ASP A 34 23.34 2.68 -10.20
CA ASP A 34 23.66 2.50 -11.63
C ASP A 34 22.42 2.13 -12.47
N ASP A 35 21.47 1.42 -11.86
CA ASP A 35 20.23 0.99 -12.48
C ASP A 35 19.05 1.61 -11.72
N LEU A 36 18.16 2.28 -12.45
CA LEU A 36 17.00 2.98 -11.88
C LEU A 36 17.37 3.95 -10.74
N PRO A 37 18.26 4.94 -10.94
CA PRO A 37 18.49 5.98 -9.93
C PRO A 37 17.16 6.64 -9.52
N LEU A 38 17.00 6.84 -8.21
CA LEU A 38 15.76 7.34 -7.63
C LEU A 38 15.71 8.87 -7.65
N LEU A 39 14.63 9.41 -8.22
CA LEU A 39 14.23 10.81 -8.12
C LEU A 39 12.93 10.92 -7.30
N ARG A 40 12.75 12.02 -6.59
CA ARG A 40 11.48 12.33 -5.90
C ARG A 40 10.89 13.61 -6.50
N ARG A 41 9.58 13.60 -6.75
CA ARG A 41 8.86 14.75 -7.34
C ARG A 41 7.51 14.96 -6.67
N SER A 42 7.05 16.21 -6.76
CA SER A 42 5.71 16.59 -6.35
C SER A 42 4.68 16.05 -7.34
N LEU A 43 3.48 15.74 -6.85
CA LEU A 43 2.32 15.40 -7.69
C LEU A 43 1.83 16.56 -8.57
N LYS A 44 2.33 17.78 -8.35
CA LYS A 44 2.08 18.95 -9.21
C LYS A 44 3.06 19.06 -10.38
N ASP A 45 4.07 18.19 -10.46
CA ASP A 45 5.04 18.23 -11.56
C ASP A 45 4.35 17.84 -12.88
N PRO A 46 4.50 18.62 -13.96
CA PRO A 46 3.81 18.39 -15.23
C PRO A 46 4.22 17.08 -15.93
N ARG A 47 5.30 16.44 -15.49
CA ARG A 47 5.75 15.13 -16.01
C ARG A 47 5.03 13.95 -15.36
N LEU A 48 4.15 14.20 -14.38
CA LEU A 48 3.30 13.16 -13.81
C LEU A 48 2.53 12.45 -14.95
N PRO A 49 2.54 11.11 -15.02
CA PRO A 49 1.82 10.38 -16.06
C PRO A 49 0.34 10.76 -16.11
N ALA A 50 -0.13 11.19 -17.28
CA ALA A 50 -1.48 11.73 -17.47
C ALA A 50 -2.60 10.79 -16.96
N ARG A 51 -2.41 9.47 -17.08
CA ARG A 51 -3.37 8.46 -16.59
C ARG A 51 -3.60 8.48 -15.07
N LEU A 52 -2.70 9.09 -14.29
CA LEU A 52 -2.87 9.26 -12.85
C LEU A 52 -3.74 10.49 -12.50
N GLY A 53 -3.97 11.38 -13.46
CA GLY A 53 -4.76 12.60 -13.28
C GLY A 53 -6.17 12.34 -12.76
N PRO A 54 -6.98 11.50 -13.43
CA PRO A 54 -8.33 11.16 -12.96
C PRO A 54 -8.33 10.56 -11.55
N LEU A 55 -7.49 9.57 -11.29
CA LEU A 55 -7.34 8.97 -9.96
C LEU A 55 -7.06 10.02 -8.87
N LEU A 56 -6.13 10.94 -9.12
CA LEU A 56 -5.78 11.98 -8.17
C LEU A 56 -6.89 13.03 -7.99
N LYS A 57 -7.71 13.29 -9.01
CA LYS A 57 -8.92 14.12 -8.91
C LYS A 57 -9.90 13.47 -7.93
N ASP A 58 -10.19 12.18 -8.14
CA ASP A 58 -11.18 11.43 -7.36
C ASP A 58 -10.75 11.27 -5.89
N VAL A 59 -9.49 10.89 -5.66
CA VAL A 59 -8.94 10.78 -4.30
C VAL A 59 -8.91 12.15 -3.59
N ARG A 60 -8.66 13.25 -4.33
CA ARG A 60 -8.74 14.61 -3.76
C ARG A 60 -10.16 15.01 -3.41
N ALA A 61 -11.18 14.58 -4.15
CA ALA A 61 -12.57 14.85 -3.78
C ALA A 61 -12.88 14.29 -2.39
N VAL A 62 -12.45 13.06 -2.09
CA VAL A 62 -12.62 12.43 -0.75
C VAL A 62 -11.89 13.20 0.36
N SER A 63 -10.76 13.83 0.06
CA SER A 63 -10.01 14.64 1.04
C SER A 63 -10.81 15.83 1.60
N THR A 64 -11.86 16.25 0.90
CA THR A 64 -12.77 17.32 1.36
C THR A 64 -13.79 16.87 2.40
N LYS A 65 -13.89 15.56 2.67
CA LYS A 65 -14.91 14.91 3.52
C LYS A 65 -16.36 15.06 3.06
N LYS A 66 -16.61 15.67 1.91
CA LYS A 66 -17.98 15.85 1.40
C LYS A 66 -18.56 14.53 0.92
N HIS A 67 -19.81 14.28 1.24
CA HIS A 67 -20.59 13.12 0.76
C HIS A 67 -19.89 11.77 0.98
N ILE A 68 -19.25 11.57 2.14
CA ILE A 68 -18.58 10.29 2.48
C ILE A 68 -19.43 9.41 3.41
N MET A 69 -20.49 9.94 4.01
CA MET A 69 -21.37 9.26 4.98
C MET A 69 -22.82 9.20 4.51
N LEU A 70 -23.54 8.13 4.84
CA LEU A 70 -24.95 8.00 4.47
C LEU A 70 -25.82 8.81 5.44
N LEU A 71 -26.64 9.73 4.92
CA LEU A 71 -27.52 10.59 5.71
C LEU A 71 -28.48 9.80 6.60
N ALA A 72 -28.96 8.65 6.13
CA ALA A 72 -29.85 7.76 6.89
C ALA A 72 -29.23 7.22 8.20
N LEU A 73 -27.91 7.33 8.36
CA LEU A 73 -27.17 6.91 9.56
C LEU A 73 -26.66 8.10 10.37
N LYS A 74 -27.10 9.33 10.09
CA LYS A 74 -26.61 10.55 10.74
C LYS A 74 -26.70 10.47 12.25
N GLU A 75 -27.87 10.11 12.78
CA GLU A 75 -28.08 9.97 14.23
C GLU A 75 -27.15 8.91 14.86
N GLU A 76 -26.96 7.77 14.19
CA GLU A 76 -26.06 6.70 14.66
C GLU A 76 -24.59 7.15 14.66
N ILE A 77 -24.18 7.89 13.63
CA ILE A 77 -22.84 8.45 13.49
C ILE A 77 -22.58 9.52 14.56
N GLU A 78 -23.54 10.41 14.79
CA GLU A 78 -23.48 11.44 15.84
C GLU A 78 -23.49 10.83 17.24
N ALA A 79 -24.07 9.64 17.43
CA ALA A 79 -24.04 8.94 18.72
C ALA A 79 -22.69 8.25 19.02
N LEU A 80 -21.96 7.79 18.00
CA LEU A 80 -20.61 7.20 18.12
C LEU A 80 -19.49 8.25 18.22
N TYR A 81 -19.87 9.52 18.24
CA TYR A 81 -19.00 10.64 18.01
C TYR A 81 -18.17 11.04 19.23
N SER A 82 -16.89 11.39 18.98
CA SER A 82 -16.01 12.03 19.96
C SER A 82 -16.12 13.56 19.83
N PRO A 83 -16.27 14.34 20.92
CA PRO A 83 -16.57 15.78 20.89
C PRO A 83 -15.53 16.68 20.19
N PHE A 84 -14.45 16.13 19.65
CA PHE A 84 -13.30 16.85 19.12
C PHE A 84 -13.25 17.00 17.58
N GLU A 85 -14.19 16.46 16.80
CA GLU A 85 -14.13 16.51 15.31
C GLU A 85 -15.45 16.96 14.66
N ALA A 86 -15.76 18.24 14.46
CA ALA A 86 -17.10 18.63 13.99
C ALA A 86 -17.55 17.87 12.71
N ILE A 87 -18.62 17.06 12.81
CA ILE A 87 -19.28 16.44 11.66
C ILE A 87 -20.23 17.47 11.08
N SER A 88 -20.04 17.79 9.80
CA SER A 88 -20.83 18.80 9.09
C SER A 88 -21.84 18.13 8.17
N ASP A 89 -22.97 18.79 7.92
CA ASP A 89 -24.05 18.28 7.08
C ASP A 89 -23.60 17.96 5.64
N ASP A 90 -22.59 18.67 5.14
CA ASP A 90 -22.00 18.43 3.82
C ASP A 90 -21.22 17.11 3.70
N MET A 91 -20.94 16.43 4.83
CA MET A 91 -20.32 15.11 4.83
C MET A 91 -21.30 13.98 4.47
N PHE A 92 -22.61 14.25 4.52
CA PHE A 92 -23.65 13.26 4.28
C PHE A 92 -24.17 13.28 2.84
N PHE A 93 -24.62 12.13 2.34
CA PHE A 93 -25.30 11.98 1.05
C PHE A 93 -26.64 11.22 1.19
N GLY A 94 -27.57 11.47 0.29
CA GLY A 94 -28.99 11.11 0.43
C GLY A 94 -29.38 9.72 -0.10
N GLY A 95 -28.60 9.11 -0.99
CA GLY A 95 -28.92 7.78 -1.55
C GLY A 95 -27.91 7.27 -2.59
N GLU A 96 -28.27 6.17 -3.29
CA GLU A 96 -27.40 5.49 -4.26
C GLU A 96 -26.97 6.37 -5.44
N ASP A 97 -27.83 7.30 -5.87
CA ASP A 97 -27.55 8.22 -6.99
C ASP A 97 -26.42 9.22 -6.66
N ASP A 98 -26.11 9.44 -5.38
CA ASP A 98 -25.03 10.35 -4.95
C ASP A 98 -23.66 9.64 -4.81
N GLU A 99 -23.61 8.30 -4.84
CA GLU A 99 -22.33 7.56 -4.75
C GLU A 99 -21.62 7.42 -6.12
N ASP A 100 -22.35 7.57 -7.23
CA ASP A 100 -21.89 7.33 -8.61
C ASP A 100 -22.20 8.51 -9.57
N GLU A 101 -22.16 9.77 -9.11
CA GLU A 101 -22.28 10.93 -10.02
C GLU A 101 -21.07 11.03 -10.98
N SER A 102 -21.21 10.29 -12.07
CA SER A 102 -20.59 10.53 -13.36
C SER A 102 -21.23 11.79 -13.95
N GLU A 103 -20.39 12.65 -14.52
CA GLU A 103 -20.74 13.93 -15.15
C GLU A 103 -21.78 13.74 -16.29
N ASP A 104 -23.09 13.69 -15.98
CA ASP A 104 -24.15 13.99 -16.95
C ASP A 104 -25.32 14.66 -16.23
N GLY A 105 -25.31 15.99 -16.28
CA GLY A 105 -26.27 16.83 -15.60
C GLY A 105 -27.67 16.75 -16.21
N HIS A 106 -28.55 15.97 -15.60
CA HIS A 106 -29.99 16.22 -15.68
C HIS A 106 -30.65 16.10 -14.31
N ASN A 107 -30.96 17.29 -13.79
CA ASN A 107 -31.63 17.60 -12.55
C ASN A 107 -33.07 17.04 -12.54
N GLN A 108 -33.33 16.01 -11.73
CA GLN A 108 -34.66 15.76 -11.16
C GLN A 108 -34.54 14.97 -9.85
N SER A 109 -34.72 15.68 -8.75
CA SER A 109 -34.81 15.16 -7.37
C SER A 109 -35.96 14.14 -7.24
N LYS A 110 -35.68 12.89 -7.57
CA LYS A 110 -36.50 11.74 -7.16
C LYS A 110 -35.97 11.30 -5.79
N VAL A 111 -36.81 11.43 -4.77
CA VAL A 111 -36.54 10.81 -3.46
C VAL A 111 -36.64 9.29 -3.67
N VAL A 112 -35.52 8.67 -4.05
CA VAL A 112 -35.39 7.22 -4.13
C VAL A 112 -35.41 6.71 -2.70
N LYS A 113 -36.38 5.85 -2.36
CA LYS A 113 -36.38 5.14 -1.09
C LYS A 113 -35.08 4.32 -1.03
N VAL A 114 -34.17 4.71 -0.16
CA VAL A 114 -32.93 3.96 0.09
C VAL A 114 -33.34 2.53 0.49
N ASN A 115 -32.86 1.54 -0.25
CA ASN A 115 -33.14 0.14 0.02
C ASN A 115 -32.64 -0.24 1.43
N ASP A 116 -33.42 -1.00 2.20
CA ASP A 116 -33.04 -1.45 3.55
C ASP A 116 -31.69 -2.21 3.54
N ASP A 117 -31.41 -2.96 2.48
CA ASP A 117 -30.13 -3.64 2.28
C ASP A 117 -28.96 -2.66 2.09
N HIS A 118 -29.20 -1.52 1.43
CA HIS A 118 -28.20 -0.47 1.27
C HIS A 118 -27.87 0.17 2.62
N VAL A 119 -28.88 0.55 3.39
CA VAL A 119 -28.69 1.10 4.75
C VAL A 119 -27.96 0.09 5.64
N LYS A 120 -28.34 -1.19 5.58
CA LYS A 120 -27.69 -2.26 6.35
C LYS A 120 -26.20 -2.39 6.02
N ARG A 121 -25.82 -2.38 4.73
CA ARG A 121 -24.40 -2.41 4.33
C ARG A 121 -23.62 -1.21 4.87
N HIS A 122 -24.23 -0.02 4.87
CA HIS A 122 -23.60 1.19 5.41
C HIS A 122 -23.48 1.15 6.93
N ARG A 123 -24.46 0.57 7.63
CA ARG A 123 -24.40 0.35 9.08
C ARG A 123 -23.31 -0.66 9.46
N ASP A 124 -23.21 -1.77 8.75
CA ASP A 124 -22.14 -2.75 8.96
C ASP A 124 -20.75 -2.13 8.73
N ARG A 125 -20.65 -1.20 7.77
CA ARG A 125 -19.43 -0.42 7.52
C ARG A 125 -19.16 0.56 8.66
N LEU A 126 -20.16 1.30 9.13
CA LEU A 126 -20.04 2.20 10.29
C LEU A 126 -19.45 1.47 11.49
N TRP A 127 -19.99 0.31 11.84
CA TRP A 127 -19.47 -0.52 12.94
C TRP A 127 -18.03 -0.96 12.73
N GLN A 128 -17.65 -1.36 11.52
CA GLN A 128 -16.27 -1.76 11.23
C GLN A 128 -15.30 -0.57 11.32
N LEU A 129 -15.70 0.61 10.84
CA LEU A 129 -14.89 1.82 10.92
C LEU A 129 -14.78 2.36 12.34
N GLY A 130 -15.86 2.25 13.15
CA GLY A 130 -15.84 2.55 14.58
C GLY A 130 -14.79 1.70 15.30
N ARG A 131 -14.81 0.37 15.10
CA ARG A 131 -13.81 -0.53 15.69
C ARG A 131 -12.36 -0.20 15.29
N ILE A 132 -12.14 0.23 14.05
CA ILE A 132 -10.81 0.66 13.59
C ILE A 132 -10.40 1.98 14.26
N CYS A 133 -11.35 2.89 14.47
CA CYS A 133 -11.13 4.14 15.20
C CYS A 133 -10.75 3.85 16.66
N ASP A 134 -11.52 3.00 17.36
CA ASP A 134 -11.25 2.58 18.73
C ASP A 134 -9.88 1.89 18.83
N GLY A 135 -9.58 0.97 17.90
CA GLY A 135 -8.28 0.31 17.83
C GLY A 135 -7.12 1.28 17.57
N THR A 136 -7.37 2.37 16.84
CA THR A 136 -6.39 3.44 16.64
C THR A 136 -6.16 4.22 17.93
N GLU A 137 -7.20 4.54 18.69
CA GLU A 137 -7.09 5.21 19.99
C GLU A 137 -6.30 4.35 20.98
N GLU A 138 -6.66 3.08 21.12
CA GLU A 138 -5.95 2.12 21.98
C GLU A 138 -4.48 1.97 21.59
N CYS A 139 -4.19 1.88 20.29
CA CYS A 139 -2.82 1.76 19.80
C CYS A 139 -2.01 3.05 19.93
N SER A 140 -2.69 4.20 20.00
CA SER A 140 -2.06 5.52 20.14
C SER A 140 -1.77 5.90 21.59
N ASP A 141 -2.32 5.16 22.57
CA ASP A 141 -2.11 5.39 23.99
C ASP A 141 -0.60 5.32 24.34
N PRO A 142 0.03 6.44 24.74
CA PRO A 142 1.46 6.46 25.07
C PRO A 142 1.84 5.58 26.26
N SER A 143 0.86 5.23 27.11
CA SER A 143 1.07 4.32 28.24
C SER A 143 1.20 2.86 27.78
N ARG A 144 0.67 2.53 26.60
CA ARG A 144 0.79 1.22 25.97
C ARG A 144 1.95 1.25 24.99
N GLN A 145 2.96 0.41 25.21
CA GLN A 145 4.04 0.21 24.24
C GLN A 145 3.57 -0.70 23.11
N THR A 146 2.63 -0.23 22.29
CA THR A 146 2.10 -1.01 21.18
C THR A 146 3.14 -1.17 20.08
N PHE A 147 3.22 -2.38 19.54
CA PHE A 147 4.16 -2.72 18.47
C PHE A 147 3.47 -2.64 17.11
N GLU A 148 4.27 -2.56 16.04
CA GLU A 148 3.77 -2.49 14.65
C GLU A 148 2.86 -3.65 14.29
N VAL A 149 3.11 -4.85 14.86
CA VAL A 149 2.26 -6.04 14.66
C VAL A 149 0.83 -5.82 15.17
N GLU A 150 0.69 -5.12 16.31
CA GLU A 150 -0.62 -4.85 16.91
C GLU A 150 -1.40 -3.82 16.07
N TRP A 151 -0.74 -2.73 15.66
CA TRP A 151 -1.28 -1.78 14.69
C TRP A 151 -1.76 -2.47 13.40
N ASN A 152 -0.97 -3.42 12.91
CA ASN A 152 -1.29 -4.18 11.70
C ASN A 152 -2.51 -5.08 11.88
N ASP A 153 -2.70 -5.67 13.07
CA ASP A 153 -3.81 -6.56 13.36
C ASP A 153 -5.12 -5.80 13.57
N VAL A 154 -5.10 -4.71 14.34
CA VAL A 154 -6.35 -4.03 14.76
C VAL A 154 -6.74 -2.82 13.91
N VAL A 155 -5.79 -2.20 13.19
CA VAL A 155 -6.04 -0.99 12.37
C VAL A 155 -5.80 -1.25 10.89
N HIS A 156 -4.56 -1.55 10.50
CA HIS A 156 -4.16 -1.49 9.09
C HIS A 156 -4.74 -2.63 8.25
N SER A 157 -4.60 -3.90 8.69
CA SER A 157 -5.14 -5.03 7.94
C SER A 157 -6.67 -5.00 7.85
N PRO A 158 -7.43 -4.71 8.93
CA PRO A 158 -8.88 -4.56 8.85
C PRO A 158 -9.31 -3.48 7.85
N MET A 159 -8.66 -2.32 7.85
CA MET A 159 -8.96 -1.23 6.89
C MET A 159 -8.69 -1.66 5.44
N LEU A 160 -7.51 -2.24 5.16
CA LEU A 160 -7.16 -2.73 3.82
C LEU A 160 -8.15 -3.80 3.35
N ARG A 161 -8.50 -4.76 4.21
CA ARG A 161 -9.46 -5.83 3.88
C ARG A 161 -10.86 -5.28 3.63
N LEU A 162 -11.30 -4.31 4.43
CA LEU A 162 -12.59 -3.65 4.26
C LEU A 162 -12.67 -2.94 2.90
N ALA A 163 -11.63 -2.20 2.52
CA ALA A 163 -11.56 -1.55 1.21
C ALA A 163 -11.45 -2.58 0.06
N CYS A 164 -10.64 -3.62 0.19
CA CYS A 164 -10.51 -4.68 -0.83
C CYS A 164 -11.82 -5.43 -1.07
N ARG A 165 -12.67 -5.63 -0.06
CA ARG A 165 -13.98 -6.32 -0.21
C ARG A 165 -14.92 -5.61 -1.19
N GLN A 166 -14.67 -4.34 -1.50
CA GLN A 166 -15.46 -3.62 -2.51
C GLN A 166 -15.09 -4.01 -3.95
N GLN A 167 -13.97 -4.72 -4.15
CA GLN A 167 -13.50 -5.15 -5.46
C GLN A 167 -13.53 -6.67 -5.56
N SER A 168 -14.15 -7.21 -6.60
CA SER A 168 -14.34 -8.65 -6.75
C SER A 168 -13.04 -9.39 -7.07
N SER A 169 -12.10 -8.73 -7.75
CA SER A 169 -10.88 -9.33 -8.28
C SER A 169 -9.61 -8.92 -7.52
N LEU A 170 -9.72 -8.26 -6.37
CA LEU A 170 -8.56 -7.90 -5.56
C LEU A 170 -8.50 -8.64 -4.23
N ARG A 171 -7.27 -8.95 -3.78
CA ARG A 171 -7.00 -9.66 -2.54
C ARG A 171 -5.88 -8.99 -1.78
N CYS A 172 -6.14 -8.66 -0.51
CA CYS A 172 -5.10 -8.21 0.42
C CYS A 172 -4.33 -9.41 0.99
N ARG A 173 -3.00 -9.33 0.97
CA ARG A 173 -2.07 -10.35 1.49
C ARG A 173 -1.05 -9.74 2.43
N ASN A 174 -0.70 -10.48 3.47
CA ASN A 174 0.40 -10.15 4.36
C ASN A 174 1.72 -10.56 3.69
N LEU A 175 2.68 -9.64 3.65
CA LEU A 175 3.99 -9.81 3.02
C LEU A 175 5.16 -9.63 4.00
N THR A 176 4.91 -9.54 5.30
CA THR A 176 5.92 -9.27 6.36
C THR A 176 7.12 -10.24 6.34
N SER A 177 6.93 -11.46 5.83
CA SER A 177 7.97 -12.49 5.69
C SER A 177 8.45 -12.71 4.26
N VAL A 178 7.80 -12.08 3.27
CA VAL A 178 8.07 -12.28 1.85
C VAL A 178 9.18 -11.36 1.39
N GLN A 179 10.13 -11.90 0.64
CA GLN A 179 11.24 -11.15 0.07
C GLN A 179 11.07 -10.93 -1.42
N VAL A 180 11.64 -9.83 -1.91
CA VAL A 180 11.90 -9.63 -3.33
C VAL A 180 12.84 -10.74 -3.82
N ASP A 181 12.49 -11.35 -4.95
CA ASP A 181 13.34 -12.30 -5.64
C ASP A 181 14.63 -11.59 -6.11
N GLY A 182 15.77 -12.24 -5.86
CA GLY A 182 17.09 -11.69 -6.16
C GLY A 182 17.24 -11.18 -7.60
N ARG A 183 16.54 -11.78 -8.57
CA ARG A 183 16.53 -11.39 -10.00
C ARG A 183 16.09 -9.94 -10.22
N TYR A 184 15.22 -9.42 -9.35
CA TYR A 184 14.66 -8.06 -9.44
C TYR A 184 15.25 -7.11 -8.39
N GLY A 185 16.02 -7.64 -7.43
CA GLY A 185 16.75 -6.85 -6.45
C GLY A 185 17.95 -6.12 -7.07
N ASP A 186 18.47 -5.12 -6.35
CA ASP A 186 19.68 -4.38 -6.77
C ASP A 186 20.96 -5.26 -6.78
N ALA A 187 20.93 -6.39 -6.06
CA ALA A 187 22.02 -7.34 -5.95
C ALA A 187 22.30 -8.13 -7.25
N ALA A 188 21.27 -8.44 -8.06
CA ALA A 188 21.43 -9.27 -9.26
C ALA A 188 22.36 -8.66 -10.32
N ARG A 189 22.61 -7.35 -10.32
CA ARG A 189 23.51 -6.69 -11.28
C ARG A 189 24.88 -6.35 -10.72
N THR A 190 25.06 -6.27 -9.41
CA THR A 190 26.33 -5.84 -8.80
C THR A 190 27.39 -6.94 -8.72
N VAL A 191 27.00 -8.22 -8.86
CA VAL A 191 27.95 -9.34 -8.94
C VAL A 191 28.78 -9.32 -10.25
N ARG A 192 28.36 -8.58 -11.28
CA ARG A 192 29.06 -8.52 -12.58
C ARG A 192 30.24 -7.55 -12.67
N ARG A 193 30.51 -6.72 -11.66
CA ARG A 193 31.71 -5.86 -11.63
C ARG A 193 32.46 -6.07 -10.32
N GLY A 194 33.54 -6.84 -10.39
CA GLY A 194 34.40 -7.23 -9.26
C GLY A 194 35.12 -6.05 -8.60
N GLY A 195 34.38 -5.20 -7.87
CA GLY A 195 34.91 -4.14 -7.03
C GLY A 195 34.21 -4.17 -5.67
N GLY A 196 34.95 -4.56 -4.63
CA GLY A 196 34.49 -4.68 -3.25
C GLY A 196 34.12 -3.35 -2.59
N GLY A 197 33.06 -2.70 -3.06
CA GLY A 197 32.47 -1.51 -2.44
C GLY A 197 31.28 -1.87 -1.55
N ALA A 198 31.35 -1.54 -0.26
CA ALA A 198 30.30 -1.76 0.76
C ALA A 198 28.94 -1.08 0.50
N ALA A 199 28.71 -0.51 -0.69
CA ALA A 199 27.47 0.21 -1.05
C ALA A 199 26.30 -0.72 -1.44
N THR A 200 26.54 -2.02 -1.66
CA THR A 200 25.60 -2.93 -2.35
C THR A 200 24.70 -3.76 -1.42
N ALA A 201 25.14 -4.06 -0.19
CA ALA A 201 24.32 -4.82 0.78
C ALA A 201 23.12 -4.02 1.33
N THR A 202 23.17 -2.69 1.23
CA THR A 202 22.19 -1.74 1.78
C THR A 202 20.81 -1.79 1.11
N LEU A 203 20.75 -2.28 -0.12
CA LEU A 203 19.53 -2.29 -0.94
C LEU A 203 18.88 -3.68 -1.04
N CYS A 204 19.44 -4.69 -0.38
CA CYS A 204 19.05 -6.10 -0.55
C CYS A 204 17.83 -6.51 0.29
N ASP A 205 17.47 -5.77 1.35
CA ASP A 205 16.32 -6.10 2.20
C ASP A 205 15.18 -5.10 1.93
N CYS A 206 14.34 -5.46 0.96
CA CYS A 206 13.15 -4.73 0.54
C CYS A 206 11.94 -5.60 0.84
N ARG A 207 11.46 -5.53 2.07
CA ARG A 207 10.18 -6.12 2.44
C ARG A 207 9.15 -5.02 2.61
N ILE A 208 7.91 -5.39 2.35
CA ILE A 208 6.74 -4.58 2.66
C ILE A 208 5.75 -5.39 3.50
N ASP A 209 4.86 -4.73 4.23
CA ASP A 209 3.98 -5.42 5.17
C ASP A 209 2.76 -6.05 4.49
N PHE A 210 2.19 -5.38 3.47
CA PHE A 210 1.04 -5.90 2.73
C PHE A 210 1.15 -5.64 1.23
N GLY A 211 0.45 -6.47 0.46
CA GLY A 211 0.25 -6.28 -0.97
C GLY A 211 -1.22 -6.46 -1.34
N ILE A 212 -1.68 -5.68 -2.31
CA ILE A 212 -2.98 -5.87 -2.95
C ILE A 212 -2.74 -6.53 -4.29
N PHE A 213 -3.29 -7.73 -4.46
CA PHE A 213 -3.06 -8.60 -5.59
C PHE A 213 -4.31 -8.67 -6.46
N LEU A 214 -4.12 -8.63 -7.78
CA LEU A 214 -5.15 -8.93 -8.76
C LEU A 214 -5.30 -10.45 -8.85
N ALA A 215 -6.44 -10.94 -8.37
CA ALA A 215 -6.93 -12.29 -8.55
C ALA A 215 -7.94 -12.25 -9.71
N PRO A 216 -7.52 -12.55 -10.96
CA PRO A 216 -8.39 -12.41 -12.13
C PRO A 216 -9.68 -13.22 -11.94
N PRO A 217 -10.85 -12.69 -12.37
CA PRO A 217 -12.10 -13.43 -12.30
C PRO A 217 -11.99 -14.80 -12.99
N GLU A 218 -12.70 -15.78 -12.45
CA GLU A 218 -12.79 -17.09 -13.09
C GLU A 218 -13.28 -16.97 -14.53
N LYS A 219 -12.65 -17.72 -15.43
CA LYS A 219 -12.93 -17.76 -16.87
C LYS A 219 -12.74 -16.42 -17.59
N SER A 220 -12.04 -15.47 -16.99
CA SER A 220 -11.63 -14.25 -17.68
C SER A 220 -10.47 -14.50 -18.64
N ASP A 221 -10.37 -13.69 -19.69
CA ASP A 221 -9.26 -13.76 -20.66
C ASP A 221 -7.89 -13.66 -19.99
N LEU A 222 -7.78 -12.80 -18.96
CA LEU A 222 -6.54 -12.67 -18.21
C LEU A 222 -6.22 -13.94 -17.42
N GLN A 223 -7.22 -14.59 -16.80
CA GLN A 223 -6.99 -15.85 -16.10
C GLN A 223 -6.47 -16.92 -17.05
N TYR A 224 -7.07 -17.06 -18.24
CA TYR A 224 -6.62 -18.03 -19.24
C TYR A 224 -5.19 -17.76 -19.70
N ARG A 225 -4.85 -16.49 -19.96
CA ARG A 225 -3.49 -16.07 -20.33
C ARG A 225 -2.47 -16.38 -19.25
N ILE A 226 -2.81 -16.13 -18.00
CA ILE A 226 -1.94 -16.42 -16.86
C ILE A 226 -1.75 -17.93 -16.72
N PHE A 227 -2.83 -18.70 -16.76
CA PHE A 227 -2.77 -20.15 -16.68
C PHE A 227 -1.90 -20.73 -17.80
N ASP A 228 -2.14 -20.30 -19.03
CA ASP A 228 -1.34 -20.67 -20.20
C ASP A 228 0.14 -20.31 -20.00
N LEU A 229 0.45 -19.09 -19.57
CA LEU A 229 1.81 -18.65 -19.26
C LEU A 229 2.49 -19.52 -18.21
N MET A 230 1.79 -19.86 -17.12
CA MET A 230 2.29 -20.66 -16.00
C MET A 230 2.44 -22.14 -16.36
N SER A 231 1.62 -22.66 -17.29
CA SER A 231 1.66 -24.06 -17.74
C SER A 231 2.81 -24.38 -18.70
N ARG A 232 3.44 -23.35 -19.27
CA ARG A 232 4.51 -23.48 -20.25
C ARG A 232 5.88 -23.59 -19.57
N ASP A 233 6.53 -24.73 -19.81
CA ASP A 233 7.96 -24.99 -19.60
C ASP A 233 8.42 -25.01 -18.13
N VAL A 234 8.79 -26.20 -17.65
CA VAL A 234 9.07 -26.50 -16.23
C VAL A 234 10.42 -25.92 -15.76
N ASP A 235 11.30 -25.58 -16.70
CA ASP A 235 12.69 -25.23 -16.41
C ASP A 235 12.96 -23.73 -16.20
N GLN A 236 11.99 -22.85 -16.47
CA GLN A 236 12.09 -21.41 -16.15
C GLN A 236 11.06 -21.02 -15.09
N VAL A 237 11.51 -20.46 -13.97
CA VAL A 237 10.61 -19.90 -12.94
C VAL A 237 9.87 -18.69 -13.53
N ARG A 238 8.65 -18.93 -14.02
CA ARG A 238 7.72 -17.89 -14.47
C ARG A 238 6.95 -17.38 -13.27
N GLN A 239 6.92 -16.06 -13.12
CA GLN A 239 6.16 -15.40 -12.07
C GLN A 239 5.72 -14.02 -12.55
N LEU A 240 4.53 -13.62 -12.15
CA LEU A 240 3.95 -12.30 -12.42
C LEU A 240 4.34 -11.27 -11.36
N ASN A 241 5.18 -11.66 -10.40
CA ASN A 241 5.63 -10.83 -9.31
C ASN A 241 7.15 -10.83 -9.23
N HIS A 242 7.71 -9.77 -8.65
CA HIS A 242 9.12 -9.69 -8.33
C HIS A 242 9.44 -10.33 -6.96
N LEU A 243 8.53 -11.18 -6.45
CA LEU A 243 8.59 -11.82 -5.14
C LEU A 243 9.13 -13.25 -5.22
N ASN A 244 9.71 -13.75 -4.15
CA ASN A 244 10.23 -15.12 -4.09
C ASN A 244 9.10 -16.13 -3.87
N ALA A 245 8.64 -16.78 -4.95
CA ALA A 245 7.66 -17.87 -4.95
C ALA A 245 6.36 -17.61 -4.17
N PHE A 246 5.91 -16.35 -4.13
CA PHE A 246 4.67 -15.94 -3.45
C PHE A 246 3.66 -15.42 -4.46
N GLU A 247 2.44 -15.99 -4.44
CA GLU A 247 1.33 -15.65 -5.34
C GLU A 247 1.81 -15.51 -6.81
N PRO A 248 2.49 -16.52 -7.40
CA PRO A 248 3.20 -16.35 -8.67
C PRO A 248 2.29 -16.03 -9.87
N ASP A 249 1.00 -16.33 -9.74
CA ASP A 249 -0.06 -16.20 -10.74
C ASP A 249 -1.02 -15.04 -10.48
N TRP A 250 -0.92 -14.35 -9.34
CA TRP A 250 -1.74 -13.16 -9.06
C TRP A 250 -0.86 -11.93 -9.06
N PRO A 251 -0.98 -11.01 -10.02
CA PRO A 251 -0.08 -9.86 -10.06
C PRO A 251 -0.29 -8.87 -8.91
N LEU A 252 0.79 -8.36 -8.34
CA LEU A 252 0.76 -7.28 -7.37
C LEU A 252 0.34 -5.96 -8.03
N ALA A 253 -0.73 -5.36 -7.51
CA ALA A 253 -1.32 -4.12 -8.02
C ALA A 253 -1.02 -2.90 -7.14
N VAL A 254 -0.90 -3.06 -5.81
CA VAL A 254 -0.56 -1.97 -4.87
C VAL A 254 0.39 -2.49 -3.78
N SER A 255 1.46 -1.74 -3.53
CA SER A 255 2.44 -2.00 -2.48
C SER A 255 2.08 -1.24 -1.20
N VAL A 256 2.13 -1.87 -0.02
CA VAL A 256 1.78 -1.22 1.26
C VAL A 256 2.86 -1.45 2.31
N GLU A 257 3.40 -0.36 2.85
CA GLU A 257 4.32 -0.37 3.99
C GLU A 257 3.66 0.32 5.17
N THR A 258 3.74 -0.32 6.33
CA THR A 258 3.24 0.21 7.60
C THR A 258 4.41 0.51 8.53
N LYS A 259 4.28 1.52 9.38
CA LYS A 259 5.22 1.79 10.47
C LYS A 259 4.46 2.34 11.67
N ARG A 260 4.93 2.02 12.86
CA ARG A 260 4.56 2.79 14.06
C ARG A 260 5.30 4.13 14.08
N LEU A 261 4.76 5.14 14.75
CA LEU A 261 5.43 6.43 14.96
C LEU A 261 6.57 6.26 15.97
N ALA A 262 7.75 5.89 15.46
CA ALA A 262 8.96 5.67 16.25
C ALA A 262 10.20 6.11 15.45
N PRO A 263 11.37 6.26 16.10
CA PRO A 263 12.62 6.49 15.39
C PRO A 263 12.83 5.43 14.29
N GLY A 264 13.03 5.83 13.04
CA GLY A 264 13.12 4.92 11.89
C GLY A 264 11.94 4.98 10.92
N VAL A 265 10.88 5.75 11.19
CA VAL A 265 9.75 5.98 10.23
C VAL A 265 10.24 6.45 8.86
N GLU A 266 11.33 7.22 8.82
CA GLU A 266 11.96 7.66 7.58
C GLU A 266 12.43 6.52 6.66
N LYS A 267 12.54 5.29 7.20
CA LYS A 267 12.85 4.08 6.41
C LYS A 267 11.71 3.65 5.51
N ALA A 268 10.45 3.91 5.87
CA ALA A 268 9.29 3.44 5.10
C ALA A 268 9.33 3.90 3.64
N SER A 269 9.55 5.20 3.42
CA SER A 269 9.68 5.76 2.07
C SER A 269 10.90 5.24 1.30
N GLY A 270 11.94 4.81 2.01
CA GLY A 270 13.11 4.18 1.41
C GLY A 270 12.85 2.72 1.04
N GLN A 271 12.15 1.97 1.90
CA GLN A 271 11.74 0.59 1.66
C GLN A 271 10.78 0.49 0.47
N LEU A 272 9.72 1.31 0.47
CA LEU A 272 8.76 1.38 -0.64
C LEU A 272 9.46 1.74 -1.95
N ALA A 273 10.35 2.74 -1.96
CA ALA A 273 11.06 3.10 -3.20
C ALA A 273 11.98 1.97 -3.70
N SER A 274 12.64 1.26 -2.79
CA SER A 274 13.52 0.14 -3.11
C SER A 274 12.73 -1.06 -3.66
N TYR A 275 11.59 -1.36 -3.05
CA TYR A 275 10.64 -2.40 -3.48
C TYR A 275 10.04 -2.06 -4.85
N GLY A 276 9.57 -0.81 -5.00
CA GLY A 276 9.02 -0.30 -6.26
C GLY A 276 10.00 -0.34 -7.43
N ARG A 277 11.30 -0.12 -7.19
CA ARG A 277 12.34 -0.29 -8.21
C ARG A 277 12.42 -1.74 -8.70
N ALA A 278 12.23 -2.72 -7.82
CA ALA A 278 12.15 -4.12 -8.22
C ALA A 278 10.90 -4.40 -9.07
N GLN A 279 9.74 -3.85 -8.68
CA GLN A 279 8.51 -3.92 -9.48
C GLN A 279 8.68 -3.28 -10.87
N LEU A 280 9.34 -2.12 -10.96
CA LEU A 280 9.63 -1.45 -12.24
C LEU A 280 10.61 -2.24 -13.13
N ARG A 281 11.39 -3.19 -12.60
CA ARG A 281 12.19 -4.10 -13.44
C ARG A 281 11.31 -5.15 -14.12
N LEU A 282 10.26 -5.58 -13.44
CA LEU A 282 9.29 -6.53 -13.99
C LEU A 282 8.31 -5.84 -14.94
N MET A 283 7.60 -4.80 -14.48
CA MET A 283 6.48 -4.21 -15.21
C MET A 283 6.86 -2.98 -16.05
N GLN A 284 8.11 -2.52 -15.97
CA GLN A 284 8.70 -1.43 -16.75
C GLN A 284 7.93 -0.10 -16.71
N GLN A 285 6.84 0.00 -17.47
CA GLN A 285 6.07 1.22 -17.69
C GLN A 285 4.83 1.33 -16.79
N PHE A 286 4.43 0.28 -16.07
CA PHE A 286 3.30 0.36 -15.14
C PHE A 286 3.67 1.20 -13.89
N PRO A 287 2.82 2.13 -13.41
CA PRO A 287 3.06 2.87 -12.18
C PRO A 287 2.79 1.92 -11.02
N ASP A 288 3.71 1.79 -10.08
CA ASP A 288 3.43 1.07 -8.84
C ASP A 288 2.87 2.06 -7.81
N PRO A 289 1.57 1.96 -7.44
CA PRO A 289 0.99 2.74 -6.36
C PRO A 289 1.47 2.20 -5.02
N GLN A 290 1.87 3.12 -4.15
CA GLN A 290 2.52 2.81 -2.89
C GLN A 290 1.75 3.48 -1.75
N LEU A 291 1.14 2.68 -0.88
CA LEU A 291 0.54 3.15 0.36
C LEU A 291 1.59 3.11 1.47
N LYS A 292 1.83 4.25 2.09
CA LYS A 292 2.62 4.38 3.31
C LYS A 292 1.68 4.69 4.46
N VAL A 293 1.65 3.84 5.46
CA VAL A 293 0.83 4.02 6.65
C VAL A 293 1.75 4.21 7.85
N VAL A 294 1.64 5.36 8.53
CA VAL A 294 2.42 5.64 9.74
C VAL A 294 1.46 5.91 10.89
N SER A 295 1.32 4.92 11.78
CA SER A 295 0.28 4.93 12.81
C SER A 295 -1.09 5.20 12.16
N ALA A 296 -1.84 6.19 12.64
CA ALA A 296 -3.12 6.53 12.05
C ALA A 296 -3.04 7.15 10.64
N GLN A 297 -1.90 7.64 10.16
CA GLN A 297 -1.80 8.48 8.96
C GLN A 297 -1.57 7.66 7.68
N TRP A 298 -2.35 7.93 6.64
CA TRP A 298 -2.29 7.22 5.36
C TRP A 298 -1.84 8.15 4.23
N GLU A 299 -0.84 7.72 3.48
CA GLU A 299 -0.30 8.47 2.34
C GLU A 299 -0.19 7.58 1.11
N LEU A 300 -0.51 8.15 -0.06
CA LEU A 300 -0.30 7.55 -1.37
C LEU A 300 0.89 8.20 -2.06
N SER A 301 1.72 7.38 -2.67
CA SER A 301 2.75 7.78 -3.64
C SER A 301 2.70 6.86 -4.85
N PHE A 302 3.37 7.24 -5.92
CA PHE A 302 3.55 6.39 -7.09
C PHE A 302 5.02 6.32 -7.42
N ILE A 303 5.51 5.15 -7.80
CA ILE A 303 6.81 5.03 -8.43
C ILE A 303 6.64 4.65 -9.89
N VAL A 304 7.31 5.39 -10.76
CA VAL A 304 7.19 5.25 -12.21
C VAL A 304 8.57 5.24 -12.84
N ARG A 305 8.70 4.58 -13.99
CA ARG A 305 9.91 4.63 -14.79
C ARG A 305 9.87 5.85 -15.71
N GLU A 306 10.91 6.67 -15.66
CA GLU A 306 11.13 7.77 -16.60
C GLU A 306 12.52 7.67 -17.24
N GLY A 307 12.55 7.14 -18.46
CA GLY A 307 13.80 6.79 -19.12
C GLY A 307 14.61 5.82 -18.25
N PRO A 308 15.84 6.18 -17.83
CA PRO A 308 16.66 5.33 -16.98
C PRO A 308 16.30 5.42 -15.50
N ASN A 309 15.46 6.38 -15.07
CA ASN A 309 15.23 6.69 -13.66
C ASN A 309 13.98 5.99 -13.11
N ALA A 310 14.00 5.71 -11.80
CA ALA A 310 12.78 5.50 -11.04
C ALA A 310 12.39 6.83 -10.39
N VAL A 311 11.14 7.26 -10.56
CA VAL A 311 10.65 8.55 -10.05
C VAL A 311 9.49 8.30 -9.10
N ALA A 312 9.69 8.66 -7.83
CA ALA A 312 8.64 8.63 -6.82
C ALA A 312 7.89 9.96 -6.77
N TYR A 313 6.61 9.93 -7.16
CA TYR A 313 5.67 11.04 -7.08
C TYR A 313 4.86 10.96 -5.79
N GLY A 314 4.88 12.01 -4.97
CA GLY A 314 4.14 12.04 -3.71
C GLY A 314 4.82 12.86 -2.61
N PRO A 315 4.35 12.71 -1.36
CA PRO A 315 3.16 11.97 -0.95
C PRO A 315 1.84 12.75 -1.18
N PHE A 316 0.72 12.03 -1.22
CA PHE A 316 -0.65 12.54 -1.13
C PHE A 316 -1.29 12.02 0.15
N GLY A 317 -1.80 12.89 1.02
CA GLY A 317 -2.50 12.46 2.23
C GLY A 317 -3.90 11.90 1.94
N LEU A 318 -4.19 10.69 2.39
CA LEU A 318 -5.48 10.02 2.23
C LEU A 318 -6.41 10.19 3.43
N GLY A 319 -5.91 10.74 4.54
CA GLY A 319 -6.64 10.90 5.78
C GLY A 319 -5.95 10.16 6.93
N ASN A 320 -6.69 9.97 8.02
CA ASN A 320 -6.19 9.26 9.18
C ASN A 320 -7.29 8.45 9.88
N THR A 321 -6.91 7.43 10.65
CA THR A 321 -7.86 6.56 11.38
C THR A 321 -8.10 7.00 12.83
N ALA A 322 -7.63 8.18 13.24
CA ALA A 322 -7.78 8.67 14.62
C ALA A 322 -9.17 9.28 14.89
N SER A 323 -10.02 9.34 13.88
CA SER A 323 -11.38 9.83 13.99
C SER A 323 -12.30 9.07 13.04
N LEU A 324 -13.60 9.03 13.35
CA LEU A 324 -14.55 8.29 12.53
C LEU A 324 -14.66 8.86 11.11
N SER A 325 -14.71 10.20 10.94
CA SER A 325 -14.76 10.78 9.59
C SER A 325 -13.44 10.59 8.84
N GLY A 326 -12.31 10.58 9.56
CA GLY A 326 -11.02 10.18 9.02
C GLY A 326 -11.02 8.73 8.54
N CYS A 327 -11.60 7.79 9.31
CA CYS A 327 -11.77 6.40 8.90
C CYS A 327 -12.61 6.29 7.62
N TYR A 328 -13.67 7.08 7.45
CA TYR A 328 -14.43 7.11 6.19
C TYR A 328 -13.57 7.62 5.02
N GLN A 329 -12.75 8.65 5.20
CA GLN A 329 -11.79 9.09 4.16
C GLN A 329 -10.82 7.98 3.80
N VAL A 330 -10.16 7.39 4.80
CA VAL A 330 -9.19 6.30 4.64
C VAL A 330 -9.84 5.03 4.11
N PHE A 331 -11.15 4.84 4.25
CA PHE A 331 -11.85 3.75 3.58
C PHE A 331 -12.13 4.07 2.11
N LYS A 332 -12.71 5.24 1.82
CA LYS A 332 -13.12 5.63 0.46
C LYS A 332 -11.91 5.84 -0.45
N SER A 333 -10.81 6.44 0.02
CA SER A 333 -9.64 6.71 -0.82
C SER A 333 -8.95 5.44 -1.36
N PRO A 334 -8.63 4.41 -0.56
CA PRO A 334 -8.20 3.11 -1.06
C PRO A 334 -9.25 2.39 -1.91
N CYS A 335 -10.56 2.54 -1.66
CA CYS A 335 -11.56 1.97 -2.57
C CYS A 335 -11.42 2.53 -3.99
N ILE A 336 -11.23 3.84 -4.13
CA ILE A 336 -10.97 4.50 -5.43
C ILE A 336 -9.66 4.00 -6.04
N LEU A 337 -8.58 3.97 -5.25
CA LEU A 337 -7.28 3.47 -5.69
C LEU A 337 -7.36 2.02 -6.16
N PHE A 338 -8.05 1.17 -5.42
CA PHE A 338 -8.16 -0.26 -5.69
C PHE A 338 -9.01 -0.52 -6.92
N ARG A 339 -10.12 0.21 -7.12
CA ARG A 339 -10.89 0.17 -8.37
C ARG A 339 -10.04 0.58 -9.57
N TRP A 340 -9.25 1.66 -9.44
CA TRP A 340 -8.31 2.07 -10.47
C TRP A 340 -7.25 0.98 -10.73
N ALA A 341 -6.66 0.43 -9.67
CA ALA A 341 -5.59 -0.56 -9.77
C ALA A 341 -6.10 -1.87 -10.37
N GLU A 342 -7.31 -2.32 -10.02
CA GLU A 342 -7.97 -3.48 -10.60
C GLU A 342 -8.06 -3.34 -12.12
N ARG A 343 -8.64 -2.23 -12.61
CA ARG A 343 -8.77 -1.96 -14.05
C ARG A 343 -7.42 -1.85 -14.76
N GLU A 344 -6.56 -0.94 -14.29
CA GLU A 344 -5.32 -0.62 -14.99
C GLU A 344 -4.32 -1.78 -14.95
N CYS A 345 -4.24 -2.52 -13.83
CA CYS A 345 -3.38 -3.69 -13.71
C CYS A 345 -3.91 -4.82 -14.60
N TYR A 346 -5.22 -5.06 -14.61
CA TYR A 346 -5.85 -6.05 -15.49
C TYR A 346 -5.54 -5.75 -16.96
N ASP A 347 -5.81 -4.52 -17.42
CA ASP A 347 -5.56 -4.10 -18.81
C ASP A 347 -4.08 -4.11 -19.18
N TRP A 348 -3.19 -3.86 -18.21
CA TRP A 348 -1.76 -3.96 -18.45
C TRP A 348 -1.35 -5.40 -18.69
N TRP A 349 -1.69 -6.33 -17.79
CA TRP A 349 -1.31 -7.74 -17.95
C TRP A 349 -1.98 -8.39 -19.16
N LEU A 350 -3.23 -8.05 -19.46
CA LEU A 350 -3.92 -8.55 -20.65
C LEU A 350 -3.16 -8.24 -21.94
N ARG A 351 -2.54 -7.05 -22.03
CA ARG A 351 -1.75 -6.62 -23.19
C ARG A 351 -0.33 -7.21 -23.23
N HIS A 352 0.26 -7.49 -22.07
CA HIS A 352 1.67 -7.89 -21.98
C HIS A 352 1.87 -9.40 -21.81
N ILE A 353 0.83 -10.16 -21.49
CA ILE A 353 0.84 -11.62 -21.58
C ILE A 353 0.30 -12.02 -22.94
N SER A 354 1.21 -12.45 -23.82
CA SER A 354 0.86 -13.03 -25.12
C SER A 354 0.25 -14.42 -24.93
N VAL A 355 -0.91 -14.67 -25.54
CA VAL A 355 -1.37 -16.03 -25.84
C VAL A 355 -0.56 -16.50 -27.04
N THR A 356 -0.05 -17.73 -27.03
CA THR A 356 0.58 -18.32 -28.23
C THR A 356 -0.15 -19.56 -28.66
#